data_AF-A0A382XPE0-F1
#
_entry.id   AF-A0A382XPE0-F1
#
_cell.length_a   1.000
_cell.length_b   1.000
_cell.length_c   1.000
_cell.angle_alpha   90.00
_cell.angle_beta   90.00
_cell.angle_gamma   90.00
#
_symmetry.space_group_name_H-M   'P 1'
#
loop_
_entity.id
_entity.type
_entity.pdbx_description
1 polymer ?
#
loop_
_entity_poly.entity_id
_entity_poly.type
_entity_poly.pdbx_seq_one_letter_code
_entity_poly.pdbx_strand_id
1 'polypeptide(L)'
;PEMGIYQIMEVLNVSRTANCVASVALGQRAIFEAYDFAKDRIAFGKPILEQPLLKAQFEEKLTSLKQAFALAWETVTLLDEVWLETPPYSDRYHLFRLMAHLGKYWTAEFAVQTAKWAMEVNAGLGTLKEFPVERWLREAMILSIWEGTPHRQILDGLEAMEQKGAHQLLLTHLAPYSDATEIDQWGQRISDHLGLPQDEKEAKAESLFSDLATFTANRLLHNKSL
;
A
#
# COMPACT_ATOMS: atom_id res chain seq x y z
N PRO A 1 22.66 -8.45 25.01
CA PRO A 1 21.23 -8.81 25.27
C PRO A 1 20.25 -7.73 24.78
N GLU A 2 20.54 -6.45 25.01
CA GLU A 2 19.63 -5.32 24.70
C GLU A 2 19.60 -4.88 23.23
N MET A 3 20.58 -5.28 22.41
CA MET A 3 20.62 -4.96 20.97
C MET A 3 19.71 -5.82 20.10
N GLY A 4 19.09 -6.87 20.65
CA GLY A 4 18.30 -7.83 19.86
C GLY A 4 17.03 -7.21 19.26
N ILE A 5 16.32 -6.38 20.04
CA ILE A 5 15.13 -5.65 19.57
C ILE A 5 15.53 -4.64 18.48
N TYR A 6 16.63 -3.93 18.68
CA TYR A 6 17.16 -3.00 17.69
C TYR A 6 17.48 -3.70 16.35
N GLN A 7 18.23 -4.82 16.41
CA GLN A 7 18.63 -5.54 15.21
C GLN A 7 17.45 -6.11 14.43
N ILE A 8 16.42 -6.63 15.14
CA ILE A 8 15.24 -7.15 14.44
C ILE A 8 14.40 -6.02 13.82
N MET A 9 14.36 -4.83 14.43
CA MET A 9 13.65 -3.68 13.84
C MET A 9 14.26 -3.23 12.51
N GLU A 10 15.60 -3.29 12.38
CA GLU A 10 16.27 -3.02 11.10
C GLU A 10 15.89 -4.05 10.03
N VAL A 11 15.84 -5.34 10.39
CA VAL A 11 15.39 -6.40 9.48
C VAL A 11 13.93 -6.20 9.06
N LEU A 12 13.06 -5.80 9.98
CA LEU A 12 11.64 -5.55 9.71
C LEU A 12 11.43 -4.42 8.70
N ASN A 13 12.27 -3.39 8.70
CA ASN A 13 12.17 -2.31 7.73
C ASN A 13 12.46 -2.78 6.29
N VAL A 14 13.46 -3.65 6.13
CA VAL A 14 13.77 -4.27 4.84
C VAL A 14 12.65 -5.22 4.42
N SER A 15 12.16 -6.07 5.32
CA SER A 15 11.12 -7.06 4.98
C SER A 15 9.77 -6.43 4.68
N ARG A 16 9.39 -5.32 5.33
CA ARG A 16 8.21 -4.51 4.96
C ARG A 16 8.31 -3.95 3.55
N THR A 17 9.48 -3.45 3.18
CA THR A 17 9.72 -2.94 1.81
C THR A 17 9.64 -4.07 0.78
N ALA A 18 10.21 -5.24 1.08
CA ALA A 18 10.08 -6.43 0.24
C ALA A 18 8.62 -6.89 0.11
N ASN A 19 7.84 -6.82 1.19
CA ASN A 19 6.41 -7.11 1.18
C ASN A 19 5.65 -6.16 0.24
N CYS A 20 5.96 -4.86 0.22
CA CYS A 20 5.35 -3.92 -0.73
C CYS A 20 5.51 -4.41 -2.17
N VAL A 21 6.73 -4.77 -2.55
CA VAL A 21 7.05 -5.25 -3.90
C VAL A 21 6.33 -6.57 -4.21
N ALA A 22 6.33 -7.52 -3.26
CA ALA A 22 5.62 -8.79 -3.42
C ALA A 22 4.11 -8.60 -3.59
N SER A 23 3.51 -7.67 -2.85
CA SER A 23 2.10 -7.32 -2.92
C SER A 23 1.71 -6.74 -4.28
N VAL A 24 2.52 -5.84 -4.82
CA VAL A 24 2.33 -5.29 -6.17
C VAL A 24 2.40 -6.40 -7.22
N ALA A 25 3.42 -7.26 -7.14
CA ALA A 25 3.61 -8.36 -8.09
C ALA A 25 2.44 -9.37 -8.03
N LEU A 26 1.94 -9.69 -6.84
CA LEU A 26 0.77 -10.56 -6.68
C LEU A 26 -0.47 -9.92 -7.28
N GLY A 27 -0.73 -8.63 -6.99
CA GLY A 27 -1.85 -7.90 -7.58
C GLY A 27 -1.80 -7.87 -9.10
N GLN A 28 -0.62 -7.62 -9.68
CA GLN A 28 -0.39 -7.69 -11.12
C GLN A 28 -0.72 -9.07 -11.68
N ARG A 29 -0.28 -10.14 -11.00
CA ARG A 29 -0.58 -11.51 -11.42
C ARG A 29 -2.08 -11.81 -11.35
N ALA A 30 -2.75 -11.42 -10.27
CA ALA A 30 -4.19 -11.59 -10.11
C ALA A 30 -4.98 -10.88 -11.22
N ILE A 31 -4.60 -9.65 -11.59
CA ILE A 31 -5.20 -8.92 -12.72
C ILE A 31 -5.03 -9.69 -14.03
N PHE A 32 -3.84 -10.25 -14.26
CA PHE A 32 -3.58 -11.05 -15.46
C PHE A 32 -4.46 -12.30 -15.54
N GLU A 33 -4.60 -13.07 -14.45
CA GLU A 33 -5.47 -14.26 -14.46
C GLU A 33 -6.94 -13.91 -14.70
N ALA A 34 -7.40 -12.79 -14.14
CA ALA A 34 -8.75 -12.28 -14.38
C ALA A 34 -8.93 -11.92 -15.87
N TYR A 35 -7.94 -11.25 -16.46
CA TYR A 35 -7.96 -10.86 -17.87
C TYR A 35 -7.98 -12.09 -18.79
N ASP A 36 -7.12 -13.07 -18.52
CA ASP A 36 -6.98 -14.27 -19.34
C ASP A 36 -8.28 -15.08 -19.38
N PHE A 37 -8.99 -15.18 -18.25
CA PHE A 37 -10.33 -15.77 -18.21
C PHE A 37 -11.37 -14.90 -18.93
N ALA A 38 -11.36 -13.59 -18.69
CA ALA A 38 -12.41 -12.68 -19.13
C ALA A 38 -12.46 -12.49 -20.67
N LYS A 39 -11.32 -12.60 -21.35
CA LYS A 39 -11.22 -12.40 -22.81
C LYS A 39 -11.92 -13.52 -23.60
N ASP A 40 -11.99 -14.73 -23.04
CA ASP A 40 -12.54 -15.91 -23.72
C ASP A 40 -13.92 -16.32 -23.18
N ARG A 41 -14.23 -15.96 -21.92
CA ARG A 41 -15.52 -16.32 -21.30
C ARG A 41 -16.67 -15.53 -21.93
N ILE A 42 -17.62 -16.23 -22.56
CA ILE A 42 -18.83 -15.62 -23.13
C ILE A 42 -19.95 -15.53 -22.08
N ALA A 43 -20.55 -14.34 -21.96
CA ALA A 43 -21.86 -14.14 -21.31
C ALA A 43 -22.60 -12.98 -21.97
N PHE A 44 -23.92 -13.07 -22.03
CA PHE A 44 -24.76 -12.09 -22.74
C PHE A 44 -24.31 -11.85 -24.19
N GLY A 45 -23.92 -12.93 -24.88
CA GLY A 45 -23.63 -12.92 -26.32
C GLY A 45 -22.25 -12.41 -26.75
N LYS A 46 -21.35 -12.08 -25.82
CA LYS A 46 -19.96 -11.64 -26.13
C LYS A 46 -18.99 -11.98 -24.99
N PRO A 47 -17.66 -11.86 -25.18
CA PRO A 47 -16.71 -11.98 -24.10
C PRO A 47 -17.06 -11.07 -22.92
N ILE A 48 -16.90 -11.54 -21.68
CA ILE A 48 -17.20 -10.72 -20.50
C ILE A 48 -16.28 -9.51 -20.42
N LEU A 49 -15.04 -9.62 -20.94
CA LEU A 49 -14.12 -8.49 -21.10
C LEU A 49 -14.70 -7.38 -22.00
N GLU A 50 -15.65 -7.69 -22.89
CA GLU A 50 -16.30 -6.69 -23.73
C GLU A 50 -17.49 -5.99 -23.03
N GLN A 51 -17.85 -6.41 -21.82
CA GLN A 51 -18.91 -5.78 -21.04
C GLN A 51 -18.41 -4.47 -20.44
N PRO A 52 -19.11 -3.33 -20.62
CA PRO A 52 -18.65 -2.03 -20.13
C PRO A 52 -18.35 -2.01 -18.62
N LEU A 53 -19.17 -2.72 -17.83
CA LEU A 53 -18.97 -2.83 -16.39
C LEU A 53 -17.62 -3.46 -16.02
N LEU A 54 -17.27 -4.60 -16.64
CA LEU A 54 -16.02 -5.29 -16.34
C LEU A 54 -14.81 -4.51 -16.87
N LYS A 55 -14.93 -3.85 -18.04
CA LYS A 55 -13.88 -2.96 -18.56
C LYS A 55 -13.53 -1.85 -17.56
N ALA A 56 -14.55 -1.16 -17.04
CA ALA A 56 -14.34 -0.10 -16.06
C ALA A 56 -13.63 -0.63 -14.80
N GLN A 57 -13.98 -1.83 -14.32
CA GLN A 57 -13.27 -2.47 -13.21
C GLN A 57 -11.81 -2.79 -13.53
N PHE A 58 -11.50 -3.27 -14.74
CA PHE A 58 -10.11 -3.48 -15.16
C PHE A 58 -9.32 -2.17 -15.19
N GLU A 59 -9.90 -1.10 -15.73
CA GLU A 59 -9.26 0.23 -15.77
C GLU A 59 -8.94 0.75 -14.36
N GLU A 60 -9.87 0.58 -13.43
CA GLU A 60 -9.66 0.89 -12.01
C GLU A 60 -8.52 0.06 -11.42
N LYS A 61 -8.52 -1.27 -11.61
CA LYS A 61 -7.48 -2.16 -11.09
C LYS A 61 -6.10 -1.88 -11.66
N LEU A 62 -6.02 -1.54 -12.95
CA LEU A 62 -4.76 -1.13 -13.58
C LEU A 62 -4.26 0.21 -13.01
N THR A 63 -5.17 1.14 -12.72
CA THR A 63 -4.82 2.41 -12.07
C THR A 63 -4.29 2.16 -10.65
N SER A 64 -4.97 1.33 -9.87
CA SER A 64 -4.52 0.92 -8.53
C SER A 64 -3.19 0.18 -8.55
N LEU A 65 -2.95 -0.65 -9.57
CA LEU A 65 -1.65 -1.31 -9.75
C LEU A 65 -0.53 -0.29 -9.98
N LYS A 66 -0.75 0.72 -10.81
CA LYS A 66 0.23 1.80 -11.05
C LYS A 66 0.51 2.60 -9.78
N GLN A 67 -0.53 2.94 -9.01
CA GLN A 67 -0.42 3.57 -7.70
C GLN A 67 0.40 2.71 -6.72
N ALA A 68 0.08 1.41 -6.64
CA ALA A 68 0.79 0.45 -5.79
C ALA A 68 2.26 0.35 -6.14
N PHE A 69 2.56 0.26 -7.44
CA PHE A 69 3.92 0.23 -7.93
C PHE A 69 4.67 1.53 -7.60
N ALA A 70 4.06 2.69 -7.81
CA ALA A 70 4.69 3.97 -7.51
C ALA A 70 5.05 4.09 -6.02
N LEU A 71 4.12 3.73 -5.13
CA LEU A 71 4.33 3.73 -3.68
C LEU A 71 5.40 2.72 -3.23
N ALA A 72 5.33 1.48 -3.72
CA ALA A 72 6.31 0.45 -3.40
C ALA A 72 7.71 0.84 -3.88
N TRP A 73 7.83 1.37 -5.11
CA TRP A 73 9.11 1.76 -5.66
C TRP A 73 9.70 2.97 -4.94
N GLU A 74 8.88 3.94 -4.53
CA GLU A 74 9.38 5.05 -3.69
C GLU A 74 9.89 4.57 -2.33
N THR A 75 9.20 3.60 -1.74
CA THR A 75 9.65 2.95 -0.50
C THR A 75 11.01 2.28 -0.69
N VAL A 76 11.22 1.60 -1.82
CA VAL A 76 12.52 0.99 -2.19
C VAL A 76 13.61 2.05 -2.37
N THR A 77 13.33 3.14 -3.09
CA THR A 77 14.28 4.24 -3.27
C THR A 77 14.70 4.82 -1.93
N LEU A 78 13.74 5.12 -1.04
CA LEU A 78 14.03 5.66 0.28
C LEU A 78 14.82 4.67 1.15
N LEU A 79 14.53 3.37 1.06
CA LEU A 79 15.30 2.34 1.76
C LEU A 79 16.76 2.34 1.29
N ASP A 80 17.00 2.39 -0.02
CA ASP A 80 18.36 2.37 -0.59
C ASP A 80 19.23 3.52 -0.08
N GLU A 81 18.61 4.67 0.22
CA GLU A 81 19.29 5.83 0.78
C GLU A 81 19.66 5.68 2.27
N VAL A 82 18.92 4.87 3.04
CA VAL A 82 19.00 4.89 4.51
C VAL A 82 19.30 3.53 5.17
N TRP A 83 19.34 2.43 4.43
CA TRP A 83 19.43 1.06 5.00
C TRP A 83 20.75 0.75 5.74
N LEU A 84 21.78 1.59 5.56
CA LEU A 84 23.04 1.51 6.29
C LEU A 84 23.15 2.50 7.45
N GLU A 85 22.13 3.35 7.67
CA GLU A 85 22.14 4.30 8.78
C GLU A 85 22.10 3.57 10.13
N THR A 86 22.78 4.16 11.11
CA THR A 86 22.74 3.74 12.50
C THR A 86 22.39 4.94 13.37
N PRO A 87 21.79 4.75 14.56
CA PRO A 87 21.44 5.84 15.46
C PRO A 87 22.62 6.79 15.76
N PRO A 88 22.37 8.10 15.88
CA PRO A 88 21.07 8.76 15.71
C PRO A 88 20.65 8.83 14.23
N TYR A 89 19.38 8.50 13.96
CA TYR A 89 18.84 8.45 12.60
C TYR A 89 18.56 9.85 12.04
N SER A 90 18.66 9.97 10.71
CA SER A 90 18.35 11.20 9.99
C SER A 90 16.83 11.40 9.83
N ASP A 91 16.43 12.62 9.47
CA ASP A 91 15.06 12.90 9.02
C ASP A 91 14.70 12.03 7.80
N ARG A 92 15.67 11.76 6.92
CA ARG A 92 15.46 10.90 5.75
C ARG A 92 15.07 9.48 6.15
N TYR A 93 15.69 8.93 7.20
CA TYR A 93 15.30 7.63 7.76
C TYR A 93 13.90 7.68 8.38
N HIS A 94 13.53 8.75 9.06
CA HIS A 94 12.18 8.90 9.63
C HIS A 94 11.08 9.05 8.56
N LEU A 95 11.38 9.73 7.45
CA LEU A 95 10.53 9.72 6.25
C LEU A 95 10.36 8.31 5.70
N PHE A 96 11.47 7.58 5.50
CA PHE A 96 11.44 6.19 5.04
C PHE A 96 10.57 5.32 5.95
N ARG A 97 10.73 5.44 7.28
CA ARG A 97 9.97 4.66 8.25
C ARG A 97 8.46 4.84 8.07
N LEU A 98 7.98 6.07 7.93
CA LEU A 98 6.56 6.33 7.66
C LEU A 98 6.13 5.78 6.29
N MET A 99 6.95 5.99 5.25
CA MET A 99 6.68 5.45 3.91
C MET A 99 6.56 3.93 3.90
N ALA A 100 7.42 3.22 4.63
CA ALA A 100 7.38 1.76 4.73
C ALA A 100 6.09 1.25 5.38
N HIS A 101 5.59 1.93 6.42
CA HIS A 101 4.32 1.59 7.06
C HIS A 101 3.11 1.85 6.13
N LEU A 102 3.07 3.02 5.47
CA LEU A 102 2.03 3.35 4.49
C LEU A 102 2.05 2.37 3.30
N GLY A 103 3.24 2.14 2.75
CA GLY A 103 3.49 1.22 1.64
C GLY A 103 3.03 -0.19 1.96
N LYS A 104 3.46 -0.75 3.09
CA LYS A 104 3.12 -2.12 3.48
C LYS A 104 1.62 -2.26 3.72
N TYR A 105 1.01 -1.32 4.45
CA TYR A 105 -0.44 -1.31 4.69
C TYR A 105 -1.21 -1.31 3.37
N TRP A 106 -0.95 -0.33 2.50
CA TRP A 106 -1.80 -0.06 1.36
C TRP A 106 -1.60 -1.08 0.24
N THR A 107 -0.36 -1.48 -0.06
CA THR A 107 -0.08 -2.45 -1.12
C THR A 107 -0.58 -3.85 -0.76
N ALA A 108 -0.51 -4.26 0.51
CA ALA A 108 -1.04 -5.53 0.96
C ALA A 108 -2.57 -5.58 0.87
N GLU A 109 -3.26 -4.51 1.29
CA GLU A 109 -4.72 -4.40 1.11
C GLU A 109 -5.11 -4.40 -0.37
N PHE A 110 -4.38 -3.66 -1.21
CA PHE A 110 -4.54 -3.69 -2.67
C PHE A 110 -4.42 -5.13 -3.21
N ALA A 111 -3.40 -5.89 -2.78
CA ALA A 111 -3.18 -7.26 -3.23
C ALA A 111 -4.34 -8.19 -2.82
N VAL A 112 -4.81 -8.11 -1.58
CA VAL A 112 -5.95 -8.89 -1.07
C VAL A 112 -7.22 -8.58 -1.86
N GLN A 113 -7.58 -7.30 -1.99
CA GLN A 113 -8.80 -6.91 -2.69
C GLN A 113 -8.74 -7.24 -4.18
N THR A 114 -7.56 -7.15 -4.80
CA THR A 114 -7.37 -7.48 -6.22
C THR A 114 -7.43 -8.99 -6.46
N ALA A 115 -6.85 -9.79 -5.57
CA ALA A 115 -6.93 -11.25 -5.66
C ALA A 115 -8.37 -11.76 -5.44
N LYS A 116 -9.10 -11.17 -4.48
CA LYS A 116 -10.53 -11.44 -4.26
C LYS A 116 -11.35 -11.11 -5.52
N TRP A 117 -11.15 -9.92 -6.09
CA TRP A 117 -11.82 -9.53 -7.33
C TRP A 117 -11.48 -10.46 -8.51
N ALA A 118 -10.22 -10.88 -8.65
CA ALA A 118 -9.82 -11.81 -9.70
C ALA A 118 -10.52 -13.18 -9.57
N MET A 119 -10.72 -13.65 -8.33
CA MET A 119 -11.52 -14.84 -8.04
C MET A 119 -12.99 -14.64 -8.43
N GLU A 120 -13.58 -13.48 -8.13
CA GLU A 120 -14.97 -13.14 -8.52
C GLU A 120 -15.15 -13.11 -10.05
N VAL A 121 -14.17 -12.58 -10.80
CA VAL A 121 -14.18 -12.59 -12.28
C VAL A 121 -14.21 -14.02 -12.83
N ASN A 122 -13.53 -14.95 -12.18
CA ASN A 122 -13.54 -16.38 -12.53
C ASN A 122 -14.82 -17.11 -12.05
N ALA A 123 -15.73 -16.41 -11.38
CA ALA A 123 -16.97 -16.94 -10.82
C ALA A 123 -16.73 -18.21 -9.98
N GLY A 124 -17.64 -19.19 -10.04
CA GLY A 124 -17.52 -20.44 -9.28
C GLY A 124 -16.29 -21.28 -9.61
N LEU A 125 -15.67 -21.10 -10.78
CA LEU A 125 -14.41 -21.79 -11.11
C LEU A 125 -13.24 -21.24 -10.29
N GLY A 126 -13.30 -19.95 -9.94
CA GLY A 126 -12.27 -19.30 -9.15
C GLY A 126 -12.10 -19.86 -7.74
N THR A 127 -13.04 -20.65 -7.23
CA THR A 127 -12.94 -21.30 -5.92
C THR A 127 -12.33 -22.70 -5.99
N LEU A 128 -12.10 -23.22 -7.20
CA LEU A 128 -11.56 -24.56 -7.44
C LEU A 128 -10.04 -24.50 -7.58
N LYS A 129 -9.34 -25.50 -7.04
CA LYS A 129 -7.86 -25.55 -6.98
C LYS A 129 -7.20 -25.71 -8.35
N GLU A 130 -7.95 -26.14 -9.34
CA GLU A 130 -7.54 -26.26 -10.73
C GLU A 130 -7.32 -24.89 -11.39
N PHE A 131 -7.88 -23.82 -10.82
CA PHE A 131 -7.72 -22.46 -11.31
C PHE A 131 -6.78 -21.67 -10.37
N PRO A 132 -5.80 -20.93 -10.91
CA PRO A 132 -4.74 -20.31 -10.11
C PRO A 132 -5.23 -19.20 -9.16
N VAL A 133 -6.40 -18.61 -9.41
CA VAL A 133 -6.91 -17.45 -8.65
C VAL A 133 -7.26 -17.75 -7.19
N GLU A 134 -7.69 -18.97 -6.85
CA GLU A 134 -7.92 -19.34 -5.45
C GLU A 134 -6.63 -19.25 -4.63
N ARG A 135 -5.52 -19.69 -5.25
CA ARG A 135 -4.20 -19.64 -4.63
C ARG A 135 -3.79 -18.20 -4.44
N TRP A 136 -3.94 -17.34 -5.44
CA TRP A 136 -3.57 -15.93 -5.33
C TRP A 136 -4.29 -15.24 -4.17
N LEU A 137 -5.58 -15.54 -3.93
CA LEU A 137 -6.28 -15.00 -2.77
C LEU A 137 -5.66 -15.50 -1.45
N ARG A 138 -5.39 -16.81 -1.32
CA ARG A 138 -4.75 -17.34 -0.10
C ARG A 138 -3.37 -16.75 0.15
N GLU A 139 -2.56 -16.61 -0.90
CA GLU A 139 -1.22 -16.01 -0.83
C GLU A 139 -1.31 -14.51 -0.53
N ALA A 140 -2.32 -13.80 -1.02
CA ALA A 140 -2.49 -12.38 -0.72
C ALA A 140 -2.78 -12.13 0.77
N MET A 141 -3.57 -13.00 1.41
CA MET A 141 -3.95 -12.84 2.82
C MET A 141 -2.75 -12.84 3.78
N ILE A 142 -1.66 -13.55 3.46
CA ILE A 142 -0.48 -13.53 4.33
C ILE A 142 0.24 -12.17 4.30
N LEU A 143 0.14 -11.44 3.18
CA LEU A 143 0.85 -10.17 2.98
C LEU A 143 0.39 -9.08 3.94
N SER A 144 -0.91 -9.03 4.25
CA SER A 144 -1.43 -8.09 5.24
C SER A 144 -1.08 -8.51 6.67
N ILE A 145 -0.77 -9.78 6.93
CA ILE A 145 -0.55 -10.33 8.27
C ILE A 145 0.94 -10.31 8.67
N TRP A 146 1.82 -10.89 7.87
CA TRP A 146 3.25 -11.00 8.22
C TRP A 146 3.92 -9.62 8.24
N GLU A 147 4.93 -9.48 9.11
CA GLU A 147 5.66 -8.22 9.37
C GLU A 147 4.81 -7.05 9.91
N GLY A 148 3.70 -7.42 10.53
CA GLY A 148 2.80 -6.54 11.28
C GLY A 148 1.48 -6.35 10.54
N THR A 149 0.37 -6.63 11.22
CA THR A 149 -1.00 -6.45 10.71
C THR A 149 -1.29 -4.98 10.34
N PRO A 150 -2.41 -4.68 9.64
CA PRO A 150 -2.81 -3.31 9.36
C PRO A 150 -2.83 -2.42 10.62
N HIS A 151 -3.40 -2.91 11.72
CA HIS A 151 -3.37 -2.22 13.02
C HIS A 151 -1.96 -1.86 13.47
N ARG A 152 -1.00 -2.78 13.32
CA ARG A 152 0.40 -2.53 13.71
C ARG A 152 1.04 -1.46 12.84
N GLN A 153 0.81 -1.50 11.52
CA GLN A 153 1.36 -0.48 10.61
C GLN A 153 0.80 0.91 10.90
N ILE A 154 -0.51 0.99 11.17
CA ILE A 154 -1.19 2.24 11.49
C ILE A 154 -0.63 2.84 12.79
N LEU A 155 -0.54 2.04 13.86
CA LEU A 155 -0.07 2.53 15.15
C LEU A 155 1.43 2.90 15.14
N ASP A 156 2.28 2.11 14.48
CA ASP A 156 3.71 2.47 14.33
C ASP A 156 3.90 3.70 13.44
N GLY A 157 3.07 3.85 12.40
CA GLY A 157 3.06 5.04 11.55
C GLY A 157 2.65 6.28 12.34
N LEU A 158 1.60 6.19 13.16
CA LEU A 158 1.19 7.28 14.05
C LEU A 158 2.29 7.67 15.05
N GLU A 159 2.95 6.68 15.66
CA GLU A 159 4.08 6.96 16.56
C GLU A 159 5.22 7.69 15.83
N ALA A 160 5.58 7.27 14.61
CA ALA A 160 6.57 7.96 13.80
C ALA A 160 6.14 9.41 13.45
N MET A 161 4.85 9.63 13.17
CA MET A 161 4.30 10.96 12.90
C MET A 161 4.38 11.86 14.14
N GLU A 162 4.07 11.35 15.32
CA GLU A 162 4.02 12.11 16.57
C GLU A 162 5.42 12.36 17.16
N GLN A 163 6.26 11.33 17.25
CA GLN A 163 7.55 11.40 17.92
C GLN A 163 8.64 12.01 17.04
N LYS A 164 8.55 11.84 15.72
CA LYS A 164 9.59 12.23 14.76
C LYS A 164 9.13 13.26 13.74
N GLY A 165 7.87 13.72 13.80
CA GLY A 165 7.34 14.66 12.81
C GLY A 165 7.32 14.08 11.39
N ALA A 166 7.32 12.76 11.22
CA ALA A 166 7.52 12.12 9.91
C ALA A 166 6.46 12.51 8.86
N HIS A 167 5.27 12.94 9.29
CA HIS A 167 4.23 13.48 8.41
C HIS A 167 4.65 14.78 7.72
N GLN A 168 5.37 15.66 8.40
CA GLN A 168 5.87 16.91 7.80
C GLN A 168 6.94 16.61 6.75
N LEU A 169 7.78 15.62 7.01
CA LEU A 169 8.79 15.14 6.08
C LEU A 169 8.13 14.52 4.84
N LEU A 170 7.07 13.73 5.03
CA LEU A 170 6.28 13.16 3.94
C LEU A 170 5.63 14.25 3.09
N LEU A 171 4.95 15.21 3.71
CA LEU A 171 4.31 16.31 2.99
C LEU A 171 5.33 17.16 2.22
N THR A 172 6.49 17.43 2.82
CA THR A 172 7.61 18.11 2.14
C THR A 172 8.10 17.30 0.93
N HIS A 173 8.23 15.99 1.08
CA HIS A 173 8.64 15.09 0.00
C HIS A 173 7.62 15.02 -1.15
N LEU A 174 6.32 15.15 -0.84
CA LEU A 174 5.24 15.14 -1.82
C LEU A 174 4.94 16.52 -2.42
N ALA A 175 5.38 17.61 -1.79
CA ALA A 175 5.09 18.98 -2.23
C ALA A 175 5.41 19.27 -3.71
N PRO A 176 6.50 18.74 -4.32
CA PRO A 176 6.76 18.95 -5.74
C PRO A 176 5.69 18.35 -6.68
N TYR A 177 4.81 17.48 -6.18
CA TYR A 177 3.80 16.73 -6.94
C TYR A 177 2.36 17.10 -6.56
N SER A 178 2.19 18.09 -5.67
CA SER A 178 0.92 18.51 -5.08
C SER A 178 0.73 20.02 -5.18
N ASP A 179 -0.53 20.46 -5.13
CA ASP A 179 -0.84 21.87 -4.93
C ASP A 179 -0.54 22.28 -3.48
N ALA A 180 0.00 23.49 -3.29
CA ALA A 180 0.34 23.99 -1.95
C ALA A 180 -0.86 23.97 -0.99
N THR A 181 -2.04 24.35 -1.46
CA THR A 181 -3.29 24.30 -0.68
C THR A 181 -3.62 22.89 -0.19
N GLU A 182 -3.35 21.86 -0.99
CA GLU A 182 -3.63 20.47 -0.63
C GLU A 182 -2.64 19.97 0.43
N ILE A 183 -1.37 20.35 0.32
CA ILE A 183 -0.35 20.07 1.34
C ILE A 183 -0.73 20.73 2.68
N ASP A 184 -1.17 21.98 2.65
CA ASP A 184 -1.61 22.71 3.86
C ASP A 184 -2.84 22.05 4.50
N GLN A 185 -3.82 21.64 3.69
CA GLN A 185 -5.01 20.91 4.18
C GLN A 185 -4.64 19.60 4.85
N TRP A 186 -3.72 18.83 4.28
CA TRP A 186 -3.21 17.61 4.89
C TRP A 186 -2.44 17.88 6.17
N GLY A 187 -1.60 18.91 6.19
CA GLY A 187 -0.89 19.35 7.39
C GLY A 187 -1.86 19.66 8.53
N GLN A 188 -2.91 20.43 8.24
CA GLN A 188 -3.93 20.76 9.24
C GLN A 188 -4.71 19.51 9.69
N ARG A 189 -5.18 18.68 8.75
CA ARG A 189 -5.93 17.46 9.06
C ARG A 189 -5.15 16.50 9.96
N ILE A 190 -3.86 16.31 9.69
CA ILE A 190 -2.99 15.46 10.51
C ILE A 190 -2.75 16.11 11.88
N SER A 191 -2.49 17.42 11.92
CA SER A 191 -2.31 18.16 13.18
C SER A 191 -3.54 18.04 14.08
N ASP A 192 -4.74 18.22 13.53
CA ASP A 192 -6.01 18.08 14.26
C ASP A 192 -6.17 16.66 14.82
N HIS A 193 -5.83 15.64 14.04
CA HIS A 193 -5.90 14.24 14.48
C HIS A 193 -4.88 13.93 15.58
N LEU A 194 -3.65 14.42 15.46
CA LEU A 194 -2.60 14.22 16.47
C LEU A 194 -2.90 14.98 17.77
N GLY A 195 -3.72 16.03 17.72
CA GLY A 195 -4.22 16.77 18.88
C GLY A 195 -5.34 16.06 19.67
N LEU A 196 -5.90 14.95 19.16
CA LEU A 196 -6.94 14.19 19.86
C LEU A 196 -6.39 13.46 21.11
N PRO A 197 -7.26 13.19 22.12
CA PRO A 197 -6.92 12.28 23.21
C PRO A 197 -6.45 10.91 22.69
N GLN A 198 -5.54 10.24 23.40
CA GLN A 198 -4.88 9.02 22.92
C GLN A 198 -5.87 7.94 22.42
N ASP A 199 -6.89 7.62 23.22
CA ASP A 199 -7.88 6.59 22.86
C ASP A 199 -8.69 6.96 21.61
N GLU A 200 -9.05 8.24 21.45
CA GLU A 200 -9.76 8.73 20.26
C GLU A 200 -8.87 8.75 19.02
N LYS A 201 -7.59 9.12 19.20
CA LYS A 201 -6.58 9.16 18.14
C LYS A 201 -6.38 7.77 17.54
N GLU A 202 -6.22 6.75 18.39
CA GLU A 202 -6.07 5.36 17.95
C GLU A 202 -7.37 4.83 17.32
N ALA A 203 -8.53 5.09 17.95
CA ALA A 203 -9.82 4.62 17.44
C ALA A 203 -10.18 5.17 16.05
N LYS A 204 -9.71 6.38 15.71
CA LYS A 204 -9.97 7.05 14.42
C LYS A 204 -8.80 6.92 13.43
N ALA A 205 -7.72 6.24 13.82
CA ALA A 205 -6.44 6.24 13.10
C ALA A 205 -6.54 5.68 11.67
N GLU A 206 -7.32 4.61 11.49
CA GLU A 206 -7.39 3.89 10.22
C GLU A 206 -7.90 4.77 9.07
N SER A 207 -8.92 5.59 9.32
CA SER A 207 -9.45 6.49 8.29
C SER A 207 -8.41 7.51 7.84
N LEU A 208 -7.69 8.13 8.78
CA LEU A 208 -6.61 9.06 8.42
C LEU A 208 -5.50 8.35 7.66
N PHE A 209 -5.07 7.19 8.16
CA PHE A 209 -3.92 6.46 7.62
C PHE A 209 -4.18 5.93 6.22
N SER A 210 -5.39 5.38 5.98
CA SER A 210 -5.81 4.89 4.67
C SER A 210 -5.92 6.01 3.63
N ASP A 211 -6.51 7.14 4.01
CA ASP A 211 -6.59 8.31 3.13
C ASP A 211 -5.20 8.86 2.83
N LEU A 212 -4.31 8.92 3.82
CA LEU A 212 -2.93 9.39 3.65
C LEU A 212 -2.13 8.48 2.73
N ALA A 213 -2.27 7.16 2.86
CA ALA A 213 -1.61 6.21 1.98
C ALA A 213 -2.12 6.33 0.54
N THR A 214 -3.44 6.49 0.36
CA THR A 214 -4.05 6.72 -0.96
C THR A 214 -3.59 8.03 -1.58
N PHE A 215 -3.57 9.11 -0.80
CA PHE A 215 -3.03 10.40 -1.23
C PHE A 215 -1.56 10.29 -1.68
N THR A 216 -0.74 9.64 -0.87
CA THR A 216 0.68 9.41 -1.17
C THR A 216 0.85 8.64 -2.47
N ALA A 217 0.13 7.52 -2.65
CA ALA A 217 0.20 6.70 -3.86
C ALA A 217 -0.22 7.48 -5.12
N ASN A 218 -1.27 8.30 -5.02
CA ASN A 218 -1.74 9.16 -6.11
C ASN A 218 -0.68 10.17 -6.55
N ARG A 219 -0.06 10.87 -5.59
CA ARG A 219 0.92 11.91 -5.88
C ARG A 219 2.22 11.33 -6.46
N LEU A 220 2.65 10.17 -5.95
CA LEU A 220 3.80 9.46 -6.50
C LEU A 220 3.56 8.94 -7.92
N LEU A 221 2.33 8.52 -8.26
CA LEU A 221 2.00 8.10 -9.62
C LEU A 221 2.12 9.26 -10.62
N HIS A 222 1.63 10.46 -10.28
CA HIS A 222 1.70 11.61 -11.19
C HIS A 222 3.14 12.06 -11.50
N ASN A 223 4.12 11.71 -10.66
CA ASN A 223 5.54 11.94 -10.90
C ASN A 223 6.14 10.95 -11.91
N LYS A 224 5.74 9.68 -11.84
CA LYS A 224 6.31 8.60 -12.65
C LYS A 224 5.47 8.45 -13.91
N SER A 225 5.89 9.13 -14.99
CA SER A 225 5.32 8.91 -16.33
C SER A 225 5.56 7.45 -16.76
N LEU A 226 4.60 6.57 -16.44
CA LEU A 226 4.55 5.14 -16.79
C LEU A 226 3.52 4.86 -17.89
#